data_AF-A0A6J4LIH3-F1
#
_entry.id   AF-A0A6J4LIH3-F1
#
_cell.length_a   1.000
_cell.length_b   1.000
_cell.length_c   1.000
_cell.angle_alpha   90.00
_cell.angle_beta   90.00
_cell.angle_gamma   90.00
#
_symmetry.space_group_name_H-M   'P 1'
#
loop_
_entity.id
_entity.type
_entity.pdbx_description
1 polymer ?
#
loop_
_entity_poly.entity_id
_entity_poly.type
_entity_poly.pdbx_seq_one_letter_code
_entity_poly.pdbx_strand_id
1 'polypeptide(L)'
;LAEISHSEFKPENRDTIIEETLQGMVNTKLLREEDRKDVVDAFLIERDYTYPTPSLERDHALATIHPWLHEQSIFSRGRFGAWRYEVGNMDHSVAQGVEWANRVACNDVGNELTYLAKRGC
;
A
#
# COMPACT_ATOMS: atom_id res chain seq x y z
N LEU A 1 -0.29 -10.61 14.74
CA LEU A 1 -0.82 -9.97 13.51
C LEU A 1 -0.52 -10.90 12.35
N ALA A 2 -1.52 -11.20 11.52
CA ALA A 2 -1.33 -11.90 10.26
C ALA A 2 -1.92 -11.03 9.14
N GLU A 3 -1.26 -11.04 8.00
CA GLU A 3 -1.67 -10.30 6.80
C GLU A 3 -1.85 -11.30 5.68
N ILE A 4 -3.04 -11.31 5.07
CA ILE A 4 -3.41 -12.22 3.99
C ILE A 4 -3.75 -11.36 2.78
N SER A 5 -3.00 -11.54 1.70
CA SER A 5 -3.31 -10.88 0.42
C SER A 5 -4.44 -11.63 -0.29
N HIS A 6 -5.30 -10.89 -0.97
CA HIS A 6 -6.31 -11.45 -1.87
C HIS A 6 -6.35 -10.64 -3.17
N SER A 7 -6.73 -11.31 -4.26
CA SER A 7 -7.01 -10.73 -5.57
C SER A 7 -7.88 -11.67 -6.38
N GLU A 8 -8.27 -11.29 -7.60
CA GLU A 8 -8.93 -12.21 -8.53
C GLU A 8 -8.09 -13.45 -8.86
N PHE A 9 -6.76 -13.36 -8.74
CA PHE A 9 -5.81 -14.46 -8.99
C PHE A 9 -5.46 -15.28 -7.74
N LYS A 10 -5.80 -14.76 -6.55
CA LYS A 10 -5.63 -15.41 -5.26
C LYS A 10 -6.88 -15.12 -4.42
N PRO A 11 -8.01 -15.79 -4.72
CA PRO A 11 -9.24 -15.60 -3.97
C PRO A 11 -9.07 -16.14 -2.55
N GLU A 12 -9.76 -15.51 -1.60
CA GLU A 12 -9.78 -15.91 -0.20
C GLU A 12 -11.22 -16.09 0.28
N ASN A 13 -11.42 -17.01 1.22
CA ASN A 13 -12.74 -17.25 1.81
C ASN A 13 -12.86 -16.53 3.16
N ARG A 14 -13.64 -15.44 3.17
CA ARG A 14 -13.86 -14.62 4.36
C ARG A 14 -14.48 -15.38 5.54
N ASP A 15 -15.29 -16.40 5.26
CA ASP A 15 -15.98 -17.17 6.31
C ASP A 15 -15.01 -18.12 7.06
N THR A 16 -13.89 -18.50 6.42
CA THR A 16 -12.93 -19.46 6.98
C THR A 16 -11.56 -18.85 7.30
N ILE A 17 -11.28 -17.63 6.83
CA ILE A 17 -9.94 -17.02 6.88
C ILE A 17 -9.35 -16.93 8.30
N ILE A 18 -10.17 -16.67 9.32
CA ILE A 18 -9.70 -16.59 10.71
C ILE A 18 -9.20 -17.96 11.18
N GLU A 19 -9.98 -19.02 10.98
CA GLU A 19 -9.62 -20.36 11.40
C GLU A 19 -8.44 -20.91 10.60
N GLU A 20 -8.39 -20.64 9.29
CA GLU A 20 -7.25 -20.99 8.45
C GLU A 20 -5.97 -20.28 8.89
N THR A 21 -6.08 -19.01 9.30
CA THR A 21 -4.96 -18.23 9.85
C THR A 21 -4.49 -18.80 11.18
N LEU A 22 -5.40 -19.13 12.11
CA LEU A 22 -5.05 -19.75 13.39
C LEU A 22 -4.39 -21.12 13.18
N GLN A 23 -4.92 -21.93 12.27
CA GLN A 23 -4.31 -23.21 11.90
C GLN A 23 -2.92 -23.00 11.28
N GLY A 24 -2.76 -22.00 10.43
CA GLY A 24 -1.47 -21.60 9.88
C GLY A 24 -0.45 -21.18 10.95
N MET A 25 -0.90 -20.46 11.98
CA MET A 25 -0.07 -20.10 13.13
C MET A 25 0.37 -21.33 13.93
N VAL A 26 -0.49 -22.34 14.10
CA VAL A 26 -0.10 -23.63 14.70
C VAL A 26 0.92 -24.35 13.83
N ASN A 27 0.63 -24.47 12.53
CA ASN A 27 1.50 -25.16 11.57
C ASN A 27 2.91 -24.53 11.50
N THR A 28 3.00 -23.21 11.73
CA THR A 28 4.25 -22.45 11.74
C THR A 28 4.84 -22.27 13.14
N LYS A 29 4.23 -22.86 14.17
CA LYS A 29 4.67 -22.82 15.58
C LYS A 29 4.66 -21.41 16.21
N LEU A 30 3.88 -20.48 15.65
CA LEU A 30 3.55 -19.21 16.29
C LEU A 30 2.58 -19.41 17.45
N LEU A 31 1.72 -20.43 17.34
CA LEU A 31 0.85 -20.93 18.40
C LEU A 31 1.07 -22.43 18.57
N ARG A 32 0.72 -22.97 19.74
CA ARG A 32 0.49 -24.40 19.92
C ARG A 32 -1.01 -24.68 19.84
N GLU A 33 -1.37 -25.93 19.58
CA GLU A 33 -2.78 -26.31 19.49
C GLU A 33 -3.54 -26.00 20.79
N GLU A 34 -2.90 -26.22 21.95
CA GLU A 34 -3.49 -25.91 23.25
C GLU A 34 -3.71 -24.42 23.50
N ASP A 35 -2.99 -23.53 22.79
CA ASP A 35 -3.11 -22.07 22.96
C ASP A 35 -4.38 -21.53 22.27
N ARG A 36 -5.00 -22.29 21.35
CA ARG A 36 -6.21 -21.83 20.60
C ARG A 36 -7.39 -21.54 21.52
N LYS A 37 -7.53 -22.30 22.62
CA LYS A 37 -8.61 -22.08 23.60
C LYS A 37 -8.46 -20.77 24.37
N ASP A 38 -7.26 -20.20 24.39
CA ASP A 38 -6.91 -18.97 25.09
C ASP A 38 -7.03 -17.74 24.17
N VAL A 39 -7.42 -17.93 22.90
CA VAL A 39 -7.78 -16.84 21.98
C VAL A 39 -9.12 -16.25 22.44
N VAL A 40 -9.04 -15.07 23.06
CA VAL A 40 -10.21 -14.37 23.61
C VAL A 40 -10.89 -13.42 22.62
N ASP A 41 -10.19 -13.04 21.54
CA ASP A 41 -10.72 -12.15 20.51
C ASP A 41 -10.04 -12.44 19.16
N ALA A 42 -10.80 -12.25 18.08
CA ALA A 42 -10.32 -12.36 16.71
C ALA A 42 -10.93 -11.22 15.89
N PHE A 43 -10.07 -10.38 15.31
CA PHE A 43 -10.48 -9.24 14.54
C PHE A 43 -10.06 -9.39 13.08
N LEU A 44 -11.03 -9.28 12.17
CA LEU A 44 -10.81 -9.31 10.73
C LEU A 44 -11.15 -7.94 10.12
N ILE A 45 -10.19 -7.41 9.37
CA ILE A 45 -10.34 -6.18 8.61
C ILE A 45 -9.90 -6.42 7.17
N GLU A 46 -10.80 -6.11 6.24
CA GLU A 46 -10.55 -6.22 4.81
C GLU A 46 -10.39 -4.83 4.19
N ARG A 47 -9.50 -4.72 3.20
CA ARG A 47 -9.17 -3.47 2.53
C ARG A 47 -8.94 -3.73 1.04
N ASP A 48 -9.84 -3.19 0.23
CA ASP A 48 -9.80 -3.28 -1.24
C ASP A 48 -8.46 -2.81 -1.82
N TYR A 49 -7.85 -1.79 -1.19
CA TYR A 49 -6.57 -1.22 -1.60
C TYR A 49 -5.55 -1.31 -0.47
N THR A 50 -4.66 -2.30 -0.57
CA THR A 50 -3.56 -2.49 0.41
C THR A 50 -2.17 -2.39 -0.21
N TYR A 51 -1.97 -2.91 -1.43
CA TYR A 51 -0.69 -2.85 -2.16
C TYR A 51 -0.86 -2.26 -3.57
N PRO A 52 -0.16 -1.16 -3.91
CA PRO A 52 -0.03 -0.75 -5.31
C PRO A 52 0.94 -1.70 -6.01
N THR A 53 0.42 -2.72 -6.71
CA THR A 53 1.25 -3.76 -7.34
C THR A 53 2.18 -3.15 -8.39
N PRO A 54 3.50 -3.38 -8.32
CA PRO A 54 4.47 -2.91 -9.31
C PRO A 54 4.46 -3.80 -10.56
N SER A 55 3.35 -3.77 -11.32
CA SER A 55 3.23 -4.56 -12.56
C SER A 55 4.16 -4.03 -13.66
N LEU A 56 4.40 -4.84 -14.69
CA LEU A 56 5.26 -4.46 -15.82
C LEU A 56 4.71 -3.24 -16.58
N GLU A 57 3.41 -3.06 -16.58
CA GLU A 57 2.67 -2.01 -17.29
C GLU A 57 2.55 -0.72 -16.47
N ARG A 58 2.87 -0.77 -15.16
CA ARG A 58 2.67 0.33 -14.21
C ARG A 58 3.22 1.64 -14.74
N ASP A 59 4.51 1.69 -15.06
CA ASP A 59 5.18 2.94 -15.39
C ASP A 59 4.64 3.55 -16.69
N HIS A 60 4.25 2.72 -17.66
CA HIS A 60 3.61 3.17 -18.90
C HIS A 60 2.23 3.79 -18.63
N ALA A 61 1.42 3.15 -17.78
CA ALA A 61 0.12 3.70 -17.39
C ALA A 61 0.28 5.04 -16.63
N LEU A 62 1.20 5.10 -15.66
CA LEU A 62 1.47 6.30 -14.88
C LEU A 62 2.02 7.45 -15.73
N ALA A 63 2.82 7.16 -16.76
CA ALA A 63 3.31 8.14 -17.73
C ALA A 63 2.20 8.75 -18.60
N THR A 64 1.03 8.12 -18.68
CA THR A 64 -0.16 8.67 -19.35
C THR A 64 -1.07 9.41 -18.36
N ILE A 65 -1.34 8.79 -17.21
CA ILE A 65 -2.31 9.28 -16.22
C ILE A 65 -1.82 10.56 -15.54
N HIS A 66 -0.57 10.59 -15.05
CA HIS A 66 -0.10 11.73 -14.26
C HIS A 66 0.03 13.03 -15.07
N PRO A 67 0.59 13.04 -16.30
CA PRO A 67 0.62 14.26 -17.10
C PRO A 67 -0.78 14.81 -17.37
N TRP A 68 -1.73 13.95 -17.75
CA TRP A 68 -3.11 14.36 -17.96
C TRP A 68 -3.74 14.98 -16.71
N LEU A 69 -3.56 14.37 -15.54
CA LEU A 69 -4.01 14.95 -14.27
C LEU A 69 -3.36 16.31 -13.98
N HIS A 70 -2.04 16.44 -14.20
CA HIS A 70 -1.32 17.69 -13.97
C HIS A 70 -1.81 18.82 -14.89
N GLU A 71 -2.14 18.54 -16.15
CA GLU A 71 -2.75 19.51 -17.07
C GLU A 71 -4.09 20.04 -16.54
N GLN A 72 -4.83 19.23 -15.78
CA GLN A 72 -6.06 19.62 -15.10
C GLN A 72 -5.81 20.24 -13.71
N SER A 73 -4.55 20.58 -13.38
CA SER A 73 -4.14 21.05 -12.05
C SER A 73 -4.43 20.06 -10.91
N ILE A 74 -4.47 18.75 -11.20
CA ILE A 74 -4.65 17.67 -10.22
C ILE A 74 -3.32 16.98 -9.97
N PHE A 75 -2.86 17.00 -8.72
CA PHE A 75 -1.58 16.41 -8.31
C PHE A 75 -1.79 15.17 -7.45
N SER A 76 -1.98 14.03 -8.09
CA SER A 76 -2.16 12.75 -7.38
C SER A 76 -0.86 12.28 -6.72
N ARG A 77 -0.87 12.02 -5.41
CA ARG A 77 0.28 11.67 -4.55
C ARG A 77 -0.07 10.62 -3.51
N GLY A 78 0.93 10.05 -2.86
CA GLY A 78 0.81 9.05 -1.80
C GLY A 78 0.72 7.61 -2.31
N ARG A 79 0.50 6.65 -1.39
CA ARG A 79 0.57 5.20 -1.67
C ARG A 79 -0.21 4.76 -2.91
N PHE A 80 -1.48 5.15 -3.02
CA PHE A 80 -2.34 4.81 -4.17
C PHE A 80 -2.53 5.96 -5.16
N GLY A 81 -2.19 7.20 -4.77
CA GLY A 81 -2.25 8.33 -5.70
C GLY A 81 -1.09 8.32 -6.68
N ALA A 82 0.14 8.07 -6.20
CA ALA A 82 1.32 7.91 -7.04
C ALA A 82 1.51 6.46 -7.54
N TRP A 83 0.89 5.48 -6.87
CA TRP A 83 0.96 4.04 -7.21
C TRP A 83 2.38 3.46 -7.27
N ARG A 84 3.34 4.06 -6.56
CA ARG A 84 4.73 3.59 -6.51
C ARG A 84 5.01 2.99 -5.15
N TYR A 85 5.01 1.66 -5.08
CA TYR A 85 5.24 0.92 -3.85
C TYR A 85 6.56 1.32 -3.16
N GLU A 86 7.61 1.49 -3.95
CA GLU A 86 8.96 1.89 -3.52
C GLU A 86 9.00 3.23 -2.77
N VAL A 87 8.00 4.10 -2.99
CA VAL A 87 7.82 5.38 -2.28
C VAL A 87 6.42 5.47 -1.66
N GLY A 88 5.89 4.33 -1.20
CA GLY A 88 4.51 4.20 -0.71
C GLY A 88 4.37 3.96 0.80
N ASN A 89 5.47 4.07 1.56
CA ASN A 89 5.46 4.00 3.02
C ASN A 89 4.85 5.28 3.63
N MET A 90 4.65 5.27 4.95
CA MET A 90 4.03 6.37 5.68
C MET A 90 4.83 7.67 5.55
N ASP A 91 6.13 7.61 5.82
CA ASP A 91 7.08 8.71 5.67
C ASP A 91 7.11 9.24 4.23
N HIS A 92 7.19 8.35 3.24
CA HIS A 92 7.15 8.74 1.83
C HIS A 92 5.84 9.43 1.44
N SER A 93 4.71 8.91 1.90
CA SER A 93 3.39 9.48 1.58
C SER A 93 3.23 10.87 2.19
N VAL A 94 3.70 11.08 3.42
CA VAL A 94 3.73 12.39 4.06
C VAL A 94 4.69 13.32 3.32
N ALA A 95 5.90 12.87 3.00
CA ALA A 95 6.89 13.64 2.28
C ALA A 95 6.35 14.11 0.92
N GLN A 96 5.71 13.24 0.13
CA GLN A 96 5.07 13.64 -1.12
C GLN A 96 4.03 14.76 -0.96
N GLY A 97 3.27 14.76 0.14
CA GLY A 97 2.32 15.83 0.46
C GLY A 97 3.02 17.14 0.82
N VAL A 98 4.09 17.08 1.62
CA VAL A 98 4.93 18.24 1.99
C VAL A 98 5.62 18.84 0.76
N GLU A 99 6.21 17.99 -0.08
CA GLU A 99 6.85 18.39 -1.34
C GLU A 99 5.87 19.10 -2.27
N TRP A 100 4.65 18.56 -2.41
CA TRP A 100 3.60 19.22 -3.18
C TRP A 100 3.17 20.56 -2.56
N ALA A 101 3.00 20.63 -1.23
CA ALA A 101 2.65 21.89 -0.57
C ALA A 101 3.74 22.97 -0.80
N ASN A 102 5.01 22.59 -0.72
CA ASN A 102 6.14 23.49 -1.01
C ASN A 102 6.18 23.91 -2.48
N ARG A 103 5.88 23.01 -3.42
CA ARG A 103 5.69 23.36 -4.83
C ARG A 103 4.67 24.48 -5.00
N VAL A 104 3.51 24.37 -4.36
CA VAL A 104 2.42 25.35 -4.51
C VAL A 104 2.72 26.66 -3.76
N ALA A 105 3.19 26.59 -2.53
CA ALA A 105 3.37 27.76 -1.67
C ALA A 105 4.67 28.53 -1.97
N CYS A 106 5.74 27.82 -2.35
CA CYS A 106 7.08 28.36 -2.48
C CYS A 106 7.64 28.29 -3.92
N ASN A 107 6.83 27.82 -4.89
CA ASN A 107 7.26 27.55 -6.26
C ASN A 107 8.45 26.55 -6.34
N ASP A 108 8.52 25.62 -5.39
CA ASP A 108 9.62 24.65 -5.27
C ASP A 108 9.41 23.42 -6.17
N VAL A 109 9.28 23.65 -7.47
CA VAL A 109 8.94 22.63 -8.48
C VAL A 109 9.99 21.52 -8.61
N GLY A 110 11.25 21.81 -8.30
CA GLY A 110 12.38 20.89 -8.50
C GLY A 110 12.55 19.82 -7.41
N ASN A 111 11.91 20.01 -6.24
CA ASN A 111 12.19 19.26 -5.03
C ASN A 111 11.13 18.22 -4.67
N GLU A 112 10.28 17.80 -5.62
CA GLU A 112 9.39 16.64 -5.47
C GLU A 112 10.15 15.31 -5.60
N LEU A 113 11.22 15.13 -4.83
CA LEU A 113 12.18 14.02 -4.98
C LEU A 113 11.55 12.67 -4.65
N THR A 114 10.74 12.61 -3.59
CA THR A 114 10.06 11.39 -3.16
C THR A 114 9.02 10.97 -4.19
N TYR A 115 8.18 11.90 -4.66
CA TYR A 115 7.21 11.61 -5.73
C TYR A 115 7.89 11.10 -7.00
N LEU A 116 9.01 11.70 -7.38
CA LEU A 116 9.74 11.32 -8.58
C LEU A 116 10.50 10.00 -8.43
N ALA A 117 10.56 9.42 -7.22
CA ALA A 117 11.35 8.22 -6.89
C ALA A 117 12.81 8.34 -7.37
N LYS A 118 13.40 9.53 -7.27
CA LYS A 118 14.80 9.75 -7.64
C LYS A 118 15.69 9.02 -6.64
N ARG A 119 16.58 8.14 -7.12
CA ARG A 119 17.54 7.39 -6.29
C ARG A 119 18.34 8.36 -5.40
N GLY A 120 18.31 8.15 -4.09
CA GLY A 120 19.08 8.95 -3.12
C GLY A 120 18.33 9.32 -1.83
N CYS A 121 17.09 8.88 -1.66
CA CYS A 121 16.37 8.91 -0.37
C CYS A 121 16.56 7.58 0.35
#